data_AF-A0A6H1Z8S9-F1
#
_entry.id   AF-A0A6H1Z8S9-F1
#
_cell.length_a   1.000
_cell.length_b   1.000
_cell.length_c   1.000
_cell.angle_alpha   90.00
_cell.angle_beta   90.00
_cell.angle_gamma   90.00
#
_symmetry.space_group_name_H-M   'P 1'
#
loop_
_entity.id
_entity.type
_entity.pdbx_description
1 polymer ?
#
loop_
_entity_poly.entity_id
_entity_poly.type
_entity_poly.pdbx_seq_one_letter_code
_entity_poly.pdbx_strand_id
1 'polypeptide(L)'
;MGHKYIRIELDNPFISMAYKYSNGEYRVPEHRLVMAKHLGRCLTTDEIIHHKNGNKNNNWLYNLELVTRSEHSKIHRAEYAEKIKRWKARRSSLSQESKNTDA
;
A
#
# COMPACT_ATOMS: atom_id res chain seq x y z
N MET A 1 1.64 -3.34 11.21
CA MET A 1 2.03 -3.99 9.94
C MET A 1 2.94 -3.05 9.17
N GLY A 2 4.24 -3.34 9.18
CA GLY A 2 5.27 -2.53 8.51
C GLY A 2 5.51 -3.01 7.08
N HIS A 3 6.01 -2.12 6.23
CA HIS A 3 6.53 -2.51 4.92
C HIS A 3 7.76 -3.41 5.10
N LYS A 4 7.92 -4.44 4.27
CA LYS A 4 9.13 -5.26 4.24
C LYS A 4 10.28 -4.45 3.62
N TYR A 5 11.45 -4.52 4.24
CA TYR A 5 12.66 -3.83 3.79
C TYR A 5 13.73 -4.85 3.40
N ILE A 6 14.49 -4.54 2.37
CA ILE A 6 15.61 -5.34 1.86
C ILE A 6 16.90 -4.56 2.07
N ARG A 7 17.89 -5.18 2.70
CA ARG A 7 19.24 -4.61 2.81
C ARG A 7 19.88 -4.59 1.42
N ILE A 8 20.52 -3.48 1.08
CA ILE A 8 21.29 -3.33 -0.17
C ILE A 8 22.66 -2.70 0.12
N GLU A 9 23.63 -2.99 -0.74
CA GLU A 9 25.00 -2.47 -0.66
C GLU A 9 25.12 -1.11 -1.37
N LEU A 10 26.19 -0.37 -1.08
CA LEU A 10 26.40 1.02 -1.56
C LEU A 10 26.57 1.14 -3.08
N ASP A 11 27.05 0.09 -3.74
CA ASP A 11 27.22 0.00 -5.19
C ASP A 11 25.94 -0.41 -5.93
N ASN A 12 24.86 -0.69 -5.20
CA ASN A 12 23.60 -1.10 -5.80
C ASN A 12 23.00 0.05 -6.63
N PRO A 13 22.54 -0.20 -7.87
CA PRO A 13 21.97 0.86 -8.72
C PRO A 13 20.71 1.51 -8.14
N PHE A 14 20.05 0.86 -7.17
CA PHE A 14 18.87 1.37 -6.49
C PHE A 14 19.17 2.04 -5.14
N ILE A 15 20.44 2.29 -4.82
CA ILE A 15 20.89 2.87 -3.54
C ILE A 15 20.25 4.23 -3.24
N SER A 16 19.90 5.01 -4.27
CA SER A 16 19.25 6.32 -4.10
C SER A 16 17.84 6.22 -3.48
N MET A 17 17.23 5.03 -3.45
CA MET A 17 15.95 4.79 -2.78
C MET A 17 16.10 4.23 -1.35
N ALA A 18 17.33 4.00 -0.88
CA ALA A 18 17.57 3.37 0.40
C ALA A 18 17.47 4.37 1.56
N TYR A 19 17.06 3.87 2.71
CA TYR A 19 17.21 4.56 3.99
C TYR A 19 18.48 4.07 4.67
N LYS A 20 19.27 5.01 5.20
CA LYS A 20 20.43 4.73 6.04
C LYS A 20 19.99 4.52 7.49
N TYR A 21 20.35 3.39 8.08
CA TYR A 21 20.07 3.05 9.47
C TYR A 21 21.26 3.38 10.37
N SER A 22 21.03 3.50 11.68
CA SER A 22 22.05 3.85 12.68
C SER A 22 23.20 2.85 12.76
N ASN A 23 22.94 1.58 12.42
CA ASN A 23 23.94 0.52 12.34
C ASN A 23 24.80 0.56 11.06
N GLY A 24 24.64 1.61 10.22
CA GLY A 24 25.38 1.77 8.97
C GLY A 24 24.79 1.01 7.78
N GLU A 25 23.70 0.25 7.95
CA GLU A 25 23.06 -0.48 6.86
C GLU A 25 22.17 0.42 6.00
N TYR A 26 22.09 0.10 4.71
CA TYR A 26 21.14 0.69 3.78
C TYR A 26 20.01 -0.30 3.52
N ARG A 27 18.75 0.14 3.67
CA ARG A 27 17.59 -0.71 3.36
C ARG A 27 16.58 0.03 2.51
N VAL A 28 16.02 -0.67 1.53
CA VAL A 28 15.00 -0.16 0.62
C VAL A 28 13.68 -0.91 0.84
N PRO A 29 12.50 -0.25 0.74
CA PRO A 29 11.23 -0.95 0.76
C PRO A 29 11.12 -1.97 -0.39
N GLU A 30 10.74 -3.21 -0.07
CA GLU A 30 10.72 -4.31 -1.04
C GLU A 30 9.80 -4.02 -2.24
N HIS A 31 8.61 -3.48 -2.01
CA HIS A 31 7.67 -3.14 -3.08
C HIS A 31 8.22 -2.07 -4.04
N ARG A 32 8.98 -1.08 -3.53
CA ARG A 32 9.66 -0.09 -4.37
C ARG A 32 10.77 -0.74 -5.19
N LEU A 33 11.54 -1.65 -4.58
CA LEU A 33 12.61 -2.37 -5.27
C LEU A 33 12.05 -3.28 -6.37
N VAL A 34 10.96 -4.01 -6.12
CA VAL A 34 10.29 -4.86 -7.13
C VAL A 34 9.84 -4.03 -8.33
N MET A 35 9.16 -2.89 -8.08
CA MET A 35 8.70 -2.03 -9.18
C MET A 35 9.87 -1.36 -9.91
N ALA A 36 10.89 -0.86 -9.20
CA ALA A 36 12.06 -0.23 -9.81
C ALA A 36 12.84 -1.20 -10.70
N LYS A 37 12.99 -2.46 -10.27
CA LYS A 37 13.58 -3.52 -11.09
C LYS A 37 12.76 -3.80 -12.34
N HIS A 38 11.43 -3.81 -12.23
CA HIS A 38 10.54 -3.98 -13.38
C HIS A 38 10.67 -2.82 -14.39
N LEU A 39 10.80 -1.58 -13.92
CA LEU A 39 10.95 -0.40 -14.76
C LEU A 39 12.38 -0.17 -15.26
N GLY A 40 13.37 -0.85 -14.68
CA GLY A 40 14.80 -0.63 -14.98
C GLY A 40 15.36 0.71 -14.48
N ARG A 41 14.67 1.41 -13.57
CA ARG A 41 15.12 2.69 -13.00
C ARG A 41 14.61 2.90 -11.57
N CYS A 42 15.25 3.79 -10.83
CA CYS A 42 14.76 4.22 -9.52
C CYS A 42 13.41 4.94 -9.64
N LEU A 43 12.60 4.77 -8.59
CA LEU A 43 11.35 5.51 -8.41
C LEU A 43 11.64 6.87 -7.78
N THR A 44 10.96 7.91 -8.27
CA THR A 44 10.99 9.25 -7.68
C THR A 44 10.18 9.29 -6.37
N THR A 45 10.26 10.42 -5.66
CA THR A 45 9.50 10.66 -4.42
C THR A 45 7.99 10.84 -4.65
N ASP A 46 7.58 11.22 -5.85
CA ASP A 46 6.18 11.40 -6.26
C ASP A 46 5.54 10.14 -6.83
N GLU A 47 6.39 9.17 -7.20
CA GLU A 47 6.03 7.83 -7.59
C GLU A 47 5.76 6.96 -6.36
N ILE A 48 4.47 6.68 -6.13
CA ILE A 48 3.97 5.88 -5.01
C ILE A 48 3.50 4.53 -5.54
N ILE A 49 3.74 3.48 -4.75
CA ILE A 49 3.21 2.16 -5.02
C ILE A 49 1.91 1.95 -4.25
N HIS A 50 0.83 1.71 -4.98
CA HIS A 50 -0.45 1.27 -4.44
C HIS A 50 -0.56 -0.26 -4.49
N HIS A 51 -1.06 -0.87 -3.42
CA HIS A 51 -1.35 -2.31 -3.36
C HIS A 51 -2.83 -2.53 -3.68
N LYS A 52 -3.13 -3.09 -4.86
CA LYS A 52 -4.50 -3.22 -5.37
C LYS A 52 -5.43 -4.01 -4.44
N ASN A 53 -4.92 -5.05 -3.79
CA ASN A 53 -5.69 -5.85 -2.82
C ASN A 53 -5.66 -5.31 -1.38
N GLY A 54 -5.01 -4.17 -1.13
CA GLY A 54 -4.81 -3.59 0.20
C GLY A 54 -3.87 -4.36 1.14
N ASN A 55 -3.36 -5.53 0.73
CA ASN A 55 -2.40 -6.32 1.49
C ASN A 55 -0.97 -5.83 1.24
N LYS A 56 -0.46 -5.03 2.19
CA LYS A 56 0.89 -4.43 2.16
C LYS A 56 2.06 -5.43 2.17
N ASN A 57 1.79 -6.70 2.45
CA ASN A 57 2.79 -7.77 2.43
C ASN A 57 2.83 -8.50 1.08
N ASN A 58 1.81 -8.35 0.24
CA ASN A 58 1.78 -8.95 -1.09
C ASN A 58 2.47 -8.02 -2.10
N ASN A 59 3.78 -8.21 -2.26
CA ASN A 59 4.64 -7.40 -3.12
C ASN A 59 4.80 -7.98 -4.53
N TRP A 60 3.89 -8.85 -4.98
CA TRP A 60 3.90 -9.35 -6.34
C TRP A 60 3.54 -8.24 -7.33
N LEU A 61 4.29 -8.15 -8.44
CA LEU A 61 4.19 -7.04 -9.38
C LEU A 61 2.76 -6.78 -9.87
N TYR A 62 1.97 -7.84 -10.14
CA TYR A 62 0.58 -7.70 -10.58
C TYR A 62 -0.34 -7.02 -9.54
N ASN A 63 0.00 -7.13 -8.26
CA ASN A 63 -0.70 -6.53 -7.13
C ASN A 63 -0.21 -5.11 -6.83
N LEU A 64 0.86 -4.67 -7.48
CA LEU A 64 1.40 -3.33 -7.34
C LEU A 64 0.90 -2.45 -8.50
N GLU A 65 0.69 -1.18 -8.19
CA GLU A 65 0.35 -0.16 -9.17
C GLU A 65 1.20 1.08 -8.88
N LEU A 66 1.84 1.62 -9.92
CA LEU A 66 2.57 2.87 -9.82
C LEU A 66 1.58 4.02 -10.02
N VAL A 67 1.42 4.85 -9.01
CA VAL A 67 0.52 6.00 -9.02
C VAL A 67 1.27 7.24 -8.56
N THR A 68 0.79 8.41 -8.99
CA THR A 68 1.26 9.68 -8.44
C THR A 68 0.70 9.88 -7.03
N ARG A 69 1.34 10.77 -6.27
CA ARG A 69 0.83 11.21 -4.96
C ARG A 69 -0.63 11.70 -5.02
N SER A 70 -1.01 12.42 -6.07
CA SER A 70 -2.37 12.94 -6.23
C SER A 70 -3.40 11.83 -6.46
N GLU A 71 -3.06 10.84 -7.29
CA GLU A 71 -3.91 9.68 -7.56
C GLU A 71 -4.06 8.81 -6.33
N HIS A 72 -2.97 8.56 -5.61
CA HIS A 72 -3.00 7.80 -4.36
C HIS A 72 -3.98 8.42 -3.34
N SER A 73 -3.97 9.74 -3.19
CA SER A 73 -4.93 10.43 -2.32
C SER A 73 -6.39 10.28 -2.79
N LYS A 74 -6.64 10.27 -4.10
CA LYS A 74 -7.99 10.04 -4.65
C LYS A 74 -8.46 8.60 -4.38
N ILE A 75 -7.59 7.61 -4.56
CA ILE A 75 -7.88 6.20 -4.28
C ILE A 75 -8.29 6.02 -2.81
N HIS A 76 -7.49 6.53 -1.86
CA HIS A 76 -7.82 6.43 -0.42
C HIS A 76 -9.14 7.08 -0.07
N ARG A 77 -9.47 8.22 -0.69
CA ARG A 77 -10.76 8.90 -0.49
C ARG A 77 -11.92 8.04 -0.96
N ALA A 78 -11.79 7.42 -2.14
CA ALA A 78 -12.82 6.52 -2.69
C ALA A 78 -12.99 5.27 -1.82
N GLU A 79 -11.90 4.60 -1.42
CA GLU A 79 -11.94 3.44 -0.54
C GLU A 79 -12.62 3.74 0.80
N TYR A 80 -12.32 4.91 1.38
CA TYR A 80 -12.93 5.33 2.64
C TYR A 80 -14.44 5.58 2.50
N ALA A 81 -14.87 6.19 1.40
CA ALA A 81 -16.29 6.41 1.11
C ALA A 81 -17.06 5.08 0.98
N GLU A 82 -16.51 4.10 0.26
CA GLU A 82 -17.12 2.78 0.13
C GLU A 82 -17.17 2.02 1.46
N LYS A 83 -16.13 2.11 2.29
CA LYS A 83 -16.15 1.55 3.65
C LYS A 83 -17.28 2.16 4.50
N ILE A 84 -17.47 3.47 4.44
CA ILE A 84 -18.57 4.15 5.15
C ILE A 84 -19.93 3.66 4.63
N LYS A 85 -20.11 3.58 3.31
CA LYS A 85 -21.35 3.10 2.69
C LYS A 85 -21.69 1.68 3.16
N ARG A 86 -20.71 0.78 3.15
CA ARG A 86 -20.87 -0.61 3.61
C ARG A 86 -21.20 -0.69 5.11
N TRP A 87 -20.55 0.12 5.94
CA TRP A 87 -20.83 0.19 7.38
C TRP A 87 -22.26 0.67 7.66
N LYS A 88 -22.71 1.73 6.97
CA LYS A 88 -24.09 2.24 7.07
C LYS A 88 -25.12 1.19 6.65
N ALA A 89 -24.90 0.50 5.52
CA ALA A 89 -25.79 -0.56 5.05
C ALA A 89 -25.90 -1.70 6.07
N ARG A 90 -24.77 -2.19 6.59
CA ARG A 90 -24.74 -3.26 7.60
C ARG A 90 -25.47 -2.85 8.89
N ARG A 91 -25.31 -1.60 9.34
CA ARG A 91 -26.01 -1.08 10.53
C ARG A 91 -27.54 -1.00 10.31
N SER A 92 -27.98 -0.67 9.09
CA SER A 92 -29.40 -0.65 8.74
C SER A 92 -30.02 -2.05 8.74
N SER A 93 -29.28 -3.07 8.27
CA SER A 93 -29.74 -4.47 8.26
C SER A 93 -29.84 -5.06 9.68
N LEU A 94 -28.86 -4.77 10.54
CA LEU A 94 -28.84 -5.22 11.95
C LEU A 94 -30.01 -4.67 12.78
N SER A 95 -30.51 -3.47 12.44
CA SER A 95 -31.66 -2.86 13.13
C SER A 95 -33.01 -3.46 12.71
N GLN A 96 -33.07 -4.27 11.66
CA GLN A 96 -34.29 -4.93 11.19
C GLN A 96 -34.39 -6.36 11.75
N GLU A 97 -33.28 -7.08 11.90
CA GLU A 97 -33.25 -8.41 12.52
C GLU A 97 -33.60 -8.39 14.02
N SER A 98 -33.19 -7.35 14.76
CA SER A 98 -33.50 -7.24 16.20
C SER A 98 -34.98 -6.95 16.51
N LYS A 99 -35.82 -6.70 15.49
CA LYS A 99 -37.26 -6.45 15.67
C LYS A 99 -38.12 -7.69 15.38
N ASN A 100 -37.52 -8.78 14.90
CA ASN A 100 -38.22 -9.99 14.47
C ASN A 100 -38.01 -11.20 15.39
N THR A 101 -37.30 -11.06 16.51
CA THR A 101 -37.02 -12.17 17.44
C THR A 101 -37.93 -12.22 18.67
N ASP A 102 -38.89 -11.30 18.79
CA ASP A 102 -39.80 -11.20 19.96
C ASP A 102 -41.29 -11.45 19.60
N ALA A 103 -41.57 -12.25 18.57
CA ALA A 103 -42.93 -12.64 18.16
C ALA A 103 -43.19 -14.13 18.31
#